data_AF-A0A3N5XRE7-F1
#
_entry.id   AF-A0A3N5XRE7-F1
#
_cell.length_a   1.000
_cell.length_b   1.000
_cell.length_c   1.000
_cell.angle_alpha   90.00
_cell.angle_beta   90.00
_cell.angle_gamma   90.00
#
_symmetry.space_group_name_H-M   'P 1'
#
loop_
_entity.id
_entity.type
_entity.pdbx_description
1 polymer ?
#
loop_
_entity_poly.entity_id
_entity_poly.type
_entity_poly.pdbx_seq_one_letter_code
_entity_poly.pdbx_strand_id
1 'polypeptide(L)'
;DFSPANIVVVGGGELGAEIADLLGEANKSVTVIASTDDIALDVNTMLRPGLLSRLAINGVKTISGARVTAIEENAVVYQKEGQEATIQNVDGVVLAVGVKPVKQLAQDAKGKVAEVYVIGDAVEQRKALDAIAEGAAAGRQM
;
A
#
# COMPACT_ATOMS: atom_id res chain seq x y z
N ASP A 1 -7.31 18.32 -10.96
CA ASP A 1 -5.98 18.24 -11.57
C ASP A 1 -5.02 17.73 -10.51
N PHE A 2 -4.42 16.55 -10.67
CA PHE A 2 -3.45 16.02 -9.70
C PHE A 2 -2.10 16.68 -10.02
N SER A 3 -1.74 17.73 -9.28
CA SER A 3 -0.59 18.59 -9.58
C SER A 3 0.81 17.97 -9.42
N PRO A 4 1.06 16.96 -8.55
CA PRO A 4 2.42 16.42 -8.41
C PRO A 4 2.89 15.76 -9.70
N ALA A 5 4.12 16.06 -10.13
CA ALA A 5 4.72 15.47 -11.33
C ALA A 5 5.67 14.32 -10.98
N ASN A 6 6.44 14.47 -9.88
CA ASN A 6 7.38 13.48 -9.37
C ASN A 6 6.90 12.91 -8.03
N ILE A 7 6.56 11.63 -8.01
CA ILE A 7 5.93 10.97 -6.86
C ILE A 7 6.81 9.81 -6.39
N VAL A 8 7.04 9.74 -5.09
CA VAL A 8 7.64 8.57 -4.43
C VAL A 8 6.55 7.76 -3.75
N VAL A 9 6.44 6.47 -4.07
CA VAL A 9 5.58 5.52 -3.36
C VAL A 9 6.43 4.74 -2.37
N VAL A 10 6.13 4.87 -1.08
CA VAL A 10 6.83 4.16 0.00
C VAL A 10 6.03 2.91 0.34
N GLY A 11 6.63 1.75 0.11
CA GLY A 11 6.00 0.45 0.26
C GLY A 11 5.76 -0.21 -1.10
N GLY A 12 6.39 -1.38 -1.32
CA GLY A 12 6.30 -2.12 -2.57
C GLY A 12 5.34 -3.31 -2.52
N GLY A 13 4.40 -3.38 -1.58
CA GLY A 13 3.35 -4.40 -1.58
C GLY A 13 2.31 -4.17 -2.69
N GLU A 14 1.27 -4.99 -2.73
CA GLU A 14 0.19 -4.98 -3.73
C GLU A 14 -0.38 -3.57 -3.90
N LEU A 15 -0.82 -2.94 -2.81
CA LEU A 15 -1.36 -1.58 -2.83
C LEU A 15 -0.39 -0.54 -3.40
N GLY A 16 0.89 -0.61 -3.00
CA GLY A 16 1.91 0.33 -3.47
C GLY A 16 2.21 0.16 -4.96
N ALA A 17 2.27 -1.08 -5.43
CA ALA A 17 2.49 -1.39 -6.83
C ALA A 17 1.29 -0.97 -7.71
N GLU A 18 0.05 -1.20 -7.28
CA GLU A 18 -1.15 -0.76 -8.01
C GLU A 18 -1.28 0.76 -8.07
N ILE A 19 -0.95 1.46 -6.97
CA ILE A 19 -0.93 2.94 -6.98
C ILE A 19 0.16 3.45 -7.93
N ALA A 20 1.34 2.83 -7.91
CA ALA A 20 2.42 3.22 -8.81
C ALA A 20 2.04 3.01 -10.29
N ASP A 21 1.31 1.95 -10.59
CA ASP A 21 0.77 1.67 -11.92
C ASP A 21 -0.25 2.71 -12.35
N LEU A 22 -1.23 3.02 -11.51
CA LEU A 22 -2.23 4.08 -11.74
C LEU A 22 -1.58 5.44 -12.00
N LEU A 23 -0.57 5.81 -11.21
CA LEU A 23 0.15 7.07 -11.37
C LEU A 23 1.02 7.08 -12.63
N GLY A 24 1.63 5.95 -12.98
CA GLY A 24 2.35 5.77 -14.24
C GLY A 24 1.46 5.94 -15.47
N GLU A 25 0.26 5.34 -15.47
CA GLU A 25 -0.75 5.52 -16.51
C GLU A 25 -1.22 6.98 -16.63
N ALA A 26 -1.23 7.71 -15.51
CA ALA A 26 -1.49 9.14 -15.47
C ALA A 26 -0.28 10.01 -15.89
N ASN A 27 0.75 9.41 -16.49
CA ASN A 27 1.98 10.06 -16.96
C ASN A 27 2.75 10.81 -15.87
N LYS A 28 2.74 10.29 -14.63
CA LYS A 28 3.57 10.81 -13.54
C LYS A 28 4.93 10.13 -13.52
N SER A 29 5.96 10.85 -13.07
CA SER A 29 7.25 10.24 -12.77
C SER A 29 7.17 9.56 -11.41
N VAL A 30 7.20 8.23 -11.40
CA VAL A 30 6.98 7.44 -10.18
C VAL A 30 8.23 6.65 -9.80
N THR A 31 8.60 6.70 -8.53
CA THR A 31 9.60 5.78 -7.94
C THR A 31 9.00 5.05 -6.75
N VAL A 32 9.03 3.72 -6.77
CA VAL A 32 8.63 2.87 -5.65
C VAL A 32 9.85 2.52 -4.82
N ILE A 33 9.81 2.77 -3.51
CA ILE A 33 10.83 2.30 -2.56
C ILE A 33 10.23 1.17 -1.73
N ALA A 34 10.89 0.02 -1.71
CA ALA A 34 10.45 -1.17 -0.98
C ALA A 34 11.57 -1.70 -0.09
N SER A 35 11.23 -2.03 1.16
CA SER A 35 12.15 -2.65 2.11
C SER A 35 12.38 -4.14 1.86
N THR A 36 11.55 -4.75 1.02
CA THR A 36 11.68 -6.13 0.54
C THR A 36 12.63 -6.22 -0.64
N ASP A 37 13.13 -7.41 -0.94
CA ASP A 37 14.09 -7.65 -2.03
C ASP A 37 13.48 -7.41 -3.43
N ASP A 38 12.16 -7.43 -3.54
CA ASP A 38 11.41 -7.11 -4.75
C ASP A 38 10.05 -6.49 -4.40
N ILE A 39 9.32 -6.01 -5.40
CA ILE A 39 7.98 -5.41 -5.26
C ILE A 39 6.86 -6.38 -5.66
N ALA A 40 5.63 -6.03 -5.32
CA ALA A 40 4.41 -6.77 -5.63
C ALA A 40 4.48 -8.25 -5.19
N LEU A 41 5.18 -8.55 -4.10
CA LEU A 41 5.43 -9.93 -3.63
C LEU A 41 4.18 -10.61 -3.05
N ASP A 42 3.22 -9.82 -2.59
CA ASP A 42 1.94 -10.21 -2.00
C ASP A 42 0.76 -10.11 -2.99
N VAL A 43 1.04 -9.76 -4.25
CA VAL A 43 0.10 -9.85 -5.38
C VAL A 43 -0.07 -11.31 -5.77
N ASN A 44 -1.28 -11.68 -6.21
CA ASN A 44 -1.54 -13.00 -6.75
C ASN A 44 -0.51 -13.38 -7.84
N THR A 45 0.12 -14.55 -7.70
CA THR A 45 1.20 -15.03 -8.59
C THR A 45 0.83 -15.02 -10.07
N MET A 46 -0.44 -15.26 -10.41
CA MET A 46 -0.91 -15.25 -11.81
C MET A 46 -1.04 -13.83 -12.36
N LEU A 47 -1.30 -12.85 -11.51
CA LEU A 47 -1.50 -11.44 -11.91
C LEU A 47 -0.20 -10.64 -11.88
N ARG A 48 0.73 -11.00 -10.99
CA ARG A 48 1.97 -10.27 -10.74
C ARG A 48 2.79 -9.99 -12.02
N PRO A 49 2.99 -10.93 -12.97
CA PRO A 49 3.75 -10.64 -14.19
C PRO A 49 3.12 -9.53 -15.04
N GLY A 50 1.78 -9.48 -15.11
CA GLY A 50 1.05 -8.44 -15.84
C GLY A 50 1.24 -7.06 -15.23
N LEU A 51 1.17 -6.98 -13.89
CA LEU A 51 1.42 -5.74 -13.16
C LEU A 51 2.86 -5.24 -13.35
N LEU A 52 3.87 -6.11 -13.20
CA LEU A 52 5.27 -5.74 -13.40
C LEU A 52 5.54 -5.25 -14.84
N SER A 53 4.89 -5.88 -15.83
CA SER A 53 4.96 -5.44 -17.22
C SER A 53 4.40 -4.03 -17.41
N ARG A 54 3.22 -3.73 -16.83
CA ARG A 54 2.62 -2.38 -16.90
C ARG A 54 3.49 -1.33 -16.22
N LEU A 55 4.04 -1.63 -15.04
CA LEU A 55 4.98 -0.75 -14.34
C LEU A 55 6.20 -0.42 -15.23
N ALA A 56 6.77 -1.42 -15.89
CA ALA A 56 7.89 -1.23 -16.80
C ALA A 56 7.52 -0.40 -18.03
N ILE A 57 6.38 -0.68 -18.66
CA ILE A 57 5.84 0.08 -19.82
C ILE A 57 5.62 1.54 -19.45
N ASN A 58 5.10 1.80 -18.25
CA ASN A 58 4.83 3.14 -17.72
C ASN A 58 6.09 3.85 -17.18
N GLY A 59 7.26 3.21 -17.26
CA GLY A 59 8.52 3.81 -16.83
C GLY A 59 8.65 4.01 -15.31
N VAL A 60 7.89 3.25 -14.51
CA VAL A 60 7.97 3.29 -13.05
C VAL A 60 9.33 2.76 -12.60
N LYS A 61 10.04 3.54 -11.79
CA LYS A 61 11.31 3.14 -11.18
C LYS A 61 11.08 2.37 -9.89
N THR A 62 11.91 1.38 -9.60
CA THR A 62 11.83 0.59 -8.37
C THR A 62 13.17 0.58 -7.64
N ILE A 63 13.12 0.74 -6.32
CA ILE A 63 14.26 0.66 -5.41
C ILE A 63 13.90 -0.34 -4.31
N SER A 64 14.27 -1.59 -4.52
CA SER A 64 14.08 -2.69 -3.56
C SER A 64 15.27 -2.80 -2.59
N GLY A 65 15.06 -3.50 -1.48
CA GLY A 65 16.03 -3.65 -0.39
C GLY A 65 16.37 -2.34 0.31
N ALA A 66 15.46 -1.35 0.24
CA ALA A 66 15.68 0.01 0.69
C ALA A 66 14.63 0.46 1.70
N ARG A 67 15.07 1.11 2.78
CA ARG A 67 14.21 1.64 3.82
C ARG A 67 14.19 3.15 3.79
N VAL A 68 13.02 3.76 3.61
CA VAL A 68 12.85 5.20 3.79
C VAL A 68 13.10 5.58 5.25
N THR A 69 13.97 6.56 5.47
CA THR A 69 14.39 7.03 6.80
C THR A 69 13.85 8.43 7.12
N ALA A 70 13.66 9.28 6.10
CA ALA A 70 13.05 10.60 6.27
C ALA A 70 12.28 11.04 5.02
N ILE A 71 11.26 11.86 5.26
CA ILE A 71 10.55 12.63 4.23
C ILE A 71 10.78 14.09 4.57
N GLU A 72 11.40 14.81 3.64
CA GLU A 72 11.72 16.22 3.76
C GLU A 72 10.84 17.04 2.80
N GLU A 73 10.97 18.37 2.81
CA GLU A 73 10.08 19.27 2.07
C GLU A 73 9.96 18.95 0.57
N ASN A 74 11.08 18.61 -0.09
CA ASN A 74 11.13 18.26 -1.51
C ASN A 74 11.99 17.03 -1.79
N ALA A 75 12.18 16.16 -0.80
CA ALA A 75 13.07 15.03 -0.89
C ALA A 75 12.63 13.83 -0.05
N VAL A 76 13.05 12.64 -0.46
CA VAL A 76 12.90 11.40 0.32
C VAL A 76 14.27 10.77 0.53
N VAL A 77 14.63 10.56 1.79
CA VAL A 77 15.89 9.93 2.20
C VAL A 77 15.63 8.45 2.50
N TYR A 78 16.50 7.59 2.00
CA TYR A 78 16.41 6.15 2.24
C TYR A 78 17.79 5.53 2.45
N GLN A 79 17.81 4.41 3.14
CA GLN A 79 19.00 3.60 3.35
C GLN A 79 18.90 2.31 2.52
N LYS A 80 19.97 1.97 1.79
CA LYS A 80 20.12 0.71 1.06
C LYS A 80 21.55 0.20 1.25
N GLU A 81 21.70 -1.08 1.58
CA GLU A 81 23.03 -1.71 1.75
C GLU A 81 23.95 -0.94 2.72
N GLY A 82 23.36 -0.38 3.79
CA GLY A 82 24.08 0.42 4.79
C GLY A 82 24.43 1.84 4.35
N GLN A 83 24.18 2.22 3.09
CA GLN A 83 24.42 3.57 2.56
C GLN A 83 23.14 4.39 2.53
N GLU A 84 23.26 5.67 2.81
CA GLU A 84 22.17 6.64 2.67
C GLU A 84 22.16 7.23 1.26
N ALA A 85 20.96 7.43 0.71
CA ALA A 85 20.74 8.09 -0.55
C ALA A 85 19.45 8.93 -0.50
N THR A 86 19.35 9.91 -1.39
CA THR A 86 18.24 10.87 -1.39
C THR A 86 17.66 11.03 -2.80
N ILE A 87 16.34 10.94 -2.91
CA ILE A 87 15.59 11.35 -4.09
C ILE A 87 15.21 12.82 -3.90
N GLN A 88 15.68 13.69 -4.80
CA GLN A 88 15.41 15.13 -4.81
C GLN A 88 14.23 15.47 -5.74
N ASN A 89 13.68 16.68 -5.61
CA ASN A 89 12.59 17.21 -6.43
C ASN A 89 11.33 16.32 -6.38
N VAL A 90 10.97 15.87 -5.19
CA VAL A 90 9.77 15.08 -4.93
C VAL A 90 8.60 16.01 -4.65
N ASP A 91 7.58 15.98 -5.50
CA ASP A 91 6.37 16.81 -5.36
C ASP A 91 5.30 16.14 -4.49
N GLY A 92 5.39 14.82 -4.32
CA GLY A 92 4.43 14.05 -3.56
C GLY A 92 4.97 12.72 -3.07
N VAL A 93 4.50 12.30 -1.89
CA VAL A 93 4.83 11.01 -1.31
C VAL A 93 3.55 10.25 -1.00
N VAL A 94 3.46 9.01 -1.47
CA VAL A 94 2.39 8.08 -1.12
C VAL A 94 2.93 7.08 -0.09
N LEU A 95 2.26 7.00 1.06
CA LEU A 95 2.59 6.03 2.11
C LEU A 95 1.72 4.77 1.95
N ALA A 96 2.27 3.74 1.31
CA ALA A 96 1.66 2.43 1.10
C ALA A 96 2.29 1.37 2.03
N VAL A 97 2.39 1.69 3.32
CA VAL A 97 3.13 0.91 4.33
C VAL A 97 2.25 -0.01 5.19
N GLY A 98 1.09 -0.41 4.65
CA GLY A 98 0.09 -1.23 5.34
C GLY A 98 -1.02 -0.42 5.99
N VAL A 99 -2.06 -1.10 6.48
CA VAL A 99 -3.18 -0.46 7.19
C VAL A 99 -3.33 -1.04 8.60
N LYS A 100 -4.23 -0.44 9.40
CA LYS A 100 -4.52 -0.90 10.76
C LYS A 100 -6.04 -1.06 10.93
N PRO A 101 -6.49 -2.11 11.63
CA PRO A 101 -7.91 -2.27 11.94
C PRO A 101 -8.49 -1.07 12.68
N VAL A 102 -9.69 -0.65 12.30
CA VAL A 102 -10.44 0.42 12.97
C VAL A 102 -11.53 -0.21 13.85
N LYS A 103 -11.33 -0.18 15.17
CA LYS A 103 -12.18 -0.89 16.16
C LYS A 103 -13.02 0.02 17.06
N GLN A 104 -12.95 1.34 16.88
CA GLN A 104 -13.55 2.30 17.81
C GLN A 104 -15.07 2.09 17.96
N LEU A 105 -15.79 1.97 16.84
CA LEU A 105 -17.24 1.77 16.87
C LEU A 105 -17.65 0.50 17.62
N ALA A 106 -16.90 -0.59 17.44
CA ALA A 106 -17.17 -1.86 18.14
C ALA A 106 -16.96 -1.73 19.65
N GLN A 107 -15.95 -0.97 20.07
CA GLN A 107 -15.71 -0.66 21.49
C GLN A 107 -16.85 0.21 22.04
N ASP A 108 -17.28 1.22 21.30
CA ASP A 108 -18.33 2.15 21.72
C ASP A 108 -19.71 1.50 21.81
N ALA A 109 -19.97 0.45 21.02
CA ALA A 109 -21.23 -0.31 21.03
C ALA A 109 -21.32 -1.33 22.18
N LYS A 110 -20.18 -1.68 22.80
CA LYS A 110 -20.12 -2.69 23.85
C LYS A 110 -21.02 -2.30 25.03
N GLY A 111 -22.00 -3.15 25.35
CA GLY A 111 -22.97 -2.92 26.43
C GLY A 111 -24.12 -1.97 26.09
N LYS A 112 -24.22 -1.45 24.86
CA LYS A 112 -25.34 -0.62 24.40
C LYS A 112 -26.40 -1.38 23.61
N VAL A 113 -26.05 -2.56 23.10
CA VAL A 113 -26.91 -3.44 22.31
C VAL A 113 -26.73 -4.89 22.79
N ALA A 114 -27.66 -5.77 22.40
CA ALA A 114 -27.62 -7.17 22.80
C ALA A 114 -26.38 -7.90 22.24
N GLU A 115 -26.05 -7.65 20.97
CA GLU A 115 -24.97 -8.35 20.27
C GLU A 115 -24.18 -7.40 19.37
N VAL A 116 -22.86 -7.62 19.26
CA VAL A 116 -21.94 -6.86 18.40
C VAL A 116 -21.04 -7.86 17.69
N TYR A 117 -21.04 -7.79 16.35
CA TYR A 117 -20.17 -8.60 15.49
C TYR A 117 -19.18 -7.69 14.77
N VAL A 118 -17.90 -8.06 14.79
CA VAL A 118 -16.83 -7.38 14.04
C VAL A 118 -16.35 -8.34 12.97
N ILE A 119 -16.31 -7.88 11.71
CA ILE A 119 -15.96 -8.69 10.54
C ILE A 119 -15.03 -7.90 9.60
N GLY A 120 -14.33 -8.61 8.73
CA GLY A 120 -13.44 -8.04 7.72
C GLY A 120 -12.22 -7.34 8.33
N ASP A 121 -11.70 -6.33 7.64
CA ASP A 121 -10.47 -5.63 8.05
C ASP A 121 -10.57 -4.93 9.41
N ALA A 122 -11.80 -4.70 9.91
CA ALA A 122 -12.02 -4.22 11.28
C ALA A 122 -11.58 -5.24 12.34
N VAL A 123 -11.52 -6.54 12.01
CA VAL A 123 -10.92 -7.59 12.85
C VAL A 123 -9.40 -7.57 12.68
N GLU A 124 -8.94 -7.76 11.45
CA GLU A 124 -7.55 -7.86 11.03
C GLU A 124 -7.45 -7.61 9.52
N GLN A 125 -6.43 -6.88 9.07
CA GLN A 125 -6.19 -6.60 7.66
C GLN A 125 -5.91 -7.89 6.88
N ARG A 126 -6.75 -8.24 5.90
CA ARG A 126 -6.55 -9.42 5.03
C ARG A 126 -7.04 -9.16 3.60
N LYS A 127 -7.30 -10.22 2.82
CA LYS A 127 -7.79 -10.08 1.45
C LYS A 127 -9.31 -9.94 1.43
N ALA A 128 -9.85 -9.39 0.35
CA ALA A 128 -11.29 -9.20 0.18
C ALA A 128 -12.11 -10.49 0.36
N LEU A 129 -11.55 -11.64 -0.01
CA LEU A 129 -12.21 -12.94 0.16
C LEU A 129 -12.42 -13.30 1.64
N ASP A 130 -11.48 -12.95 2.52
CA ASP A 130 -11.62 -13.16 3.97
C ASP A 130 -12.77 -12.32 4.52
N ALA A 131 -12.84 -11.05 4.14
CA ALA A 131 -13.92 -10.14 4.54
C ALA A 131 -15.30 -10.63 4.06
N ILE A 132 -15.39 -11.12 2.81
CA ILE A 132 -16.62 -11.70 2.26
C ILE A 132 -17.02 -12.96 3.03
N ALA A 133 -16.07 -13.86 3.29
CA ALA A 133 -16.33 -15.11 3.99
C ALA A 133 -16.80 -14.87 5.43
N GLU A 134 -16.17 -13.93 6.15
CA GLU A 134 -16.57 -13.53 7.50
C GLU A 134 -17.95 -12.89 7.52
N GLY A 135 -18.24 -11.98 6.58
CA GLY A 135 -19.57 -11.37 6.47
C GLY A 135 -20.66 -12.42 6.22
N ALA A 136 -20.40 -13.36 5.31
CA ALA A 136 -21.33 -14.46 5.03
C ALA A 136 -21.50 -15.39 6.24
N ALA A 137 -20.45 -15.64 7.01
CA ALA A 137 -20.51 -16.45 8.23
C ALA A 137 -21.32 -15.76 9.33
N ALA A 138 -21.06 -14.47 9.59
CA ALA A 138 -21.81 -13.68 10.56
C ALA A 138 -23.30 -13.63 10.22
N GLY A 139 -23.65 -13.39 8.94
CA GLY A 139 -25.05 -13.35 8.50
C GLY A 139 -25.80 -14.69 8.63
N ARG A 140 -25.11 -15.84 8.68
CA ARG A 140 -25.72 -17.16 8.93
C ARG A 140 -25.88 -17.50 10.41
N GLN A 141 -25.27 -16.72 11.30
CA GLN A 141 -25.34 -16.91 12.76
C GLN A 141 -26.47 -16.07 13.41
N MET A 142 -27.08 -15.18 12.63
CA MET A 142 -28.25 -14.38 13.01
C MET A 142 -29.54 -15.11 12.65
#